data_AF-A0A497T0C3-F1
#
_entry.id   AF-A0A497T0C3-F1
#
_cell.length_a   1.000
_cell.length_b   1.000
_cell.length_c   1.000
_cell.angle_alpha   90.00
_cell.angle_beta   90.00
_cell.angle_gamma   90.00
#
_symmetry.space_group_name_H-M   'P 1'
#
loop_
_entity.id
_entity.type
_entity.pdbx_description
1 polymer ?
#
loop_
_entity_poly.entity_id
_entity_poly.type
_entity_poly.pdbx_seq_one_letter_code
_entity_poly.pdbx_strand_id
1 'polypeptide(L)' 'LTHLIDSGSLKPVVKKGEKGTELIWNLGNLASREVRIISYKIKSPLAAMVKLLPAKLNFEKGKKNVSVFSNQAVLE' A
#
# COMPACT_ATOMS: atom_id res chain seq x y z
N LEU A 1 -15.64 13.02 13.60
CA LEU A 1 -14.27 12.99 14.15
C LEU A 1 -13.52 11.86 13.44
N THR A 2 -12.66 12.21 12.49
CA THR A 2 -11.84 11.22 11.77
C THR A 2 -10.62 10.95 12.64
N HIS A 3 -10.54 9.76 13.24
CA HIS A 3 -9.38 9.37 14.03
C HIS A 3 -8.26 8.99 13.06
N LEU A 4 -7.24 9.84 12.95
CA LEU A 4 -5.99 9.52 12.26
C LEU A 4 -5.16 8.67 13.23
N ILE A 5 -5.20 7.35 13.04
CA ILE A 5 -4.33 6.43 13.78
C ILE A 5 -3.02 6.34 12.99
N ASP A 6 -1.97 6.97 13.51
CA ASP A 6 -0.59 6.66 13.10
C ASP A 6 -0.25 5.27 13.65
N SER A 7 -0.55 4.24 12.86
CA SER A 7 -0.21 2.87 13.19
C SER A 7 1.30 2.73 13.17
N GLY A 8 1.95 2.93 14.34
CA GLY A 8 3.38 2.80 14.54
C GLY A 8 3.98 1.72 13.63
N SER A 9 4.82 2.19 12.70
CA SER A 9 5.36 1.49 11.52
C SER A 9 4.87 0.05 11.32
N LEU A 10 3.67 -0.12 10.77
CA LEU A 10 3.24 -1.43 10.28
C LEU A 10 4.26 -1.87 9.22
N LYS A 11 5.14 -2.82 9.57
CA LYS A 11 6.25 -3.20 8.71
C LYS A 11 5.71 -4.02 7.55
N PRO A 12 5.98 -3.63 6.29
CA PRO A 12 5.58 -4.45 5.17
C PRO A 12 6.36 -5.77 5.19
N VAL A 13 5.72 -6.80 4.68
CA VAL A 13 6.44 -7.97 4.16
C VAL A 13 7.02 -7.55 2.81
N VAL A 14 8.34 -7.70 2.65
CA VAL A 14 9.05 -7.38 1.41
C VAL A 14 9.14 -8.64 0.57
N LYS A 15 8.60 -8.61 -0.64
CA LYS A 15 8.70 -9.72 -1.61
C LYS A 15 9.42 -9.24 -2.86
N LYS A 16 10.55 -9.86 -3.17
CA LYS A 16 11.29 -9.62 -4.41
C LYS A 16 10.79 -10.61 -5.47
N GLY A 17 10.48 -10.11 -6.66
CA GLY A 17 10.06 -10.93 -7.80
C GLY A 17 10.57 -10.36 -9.11
N GLU A 18 10.25 -11.04 -10.22
CA GLU A 18 10.71 -10.65 -11.56
C GLU A 18 10.23 -9.26 -11.99
N LYS A 19 9.04 -8.85 -11.53
CA LYS A 19 8.45 -7.54 -11.83
C LYS A 19 8.95 -6.40 -10.92
N GLY A 20 9.84 -6.71 -9.97
CA GLY A 20 10.37 -5.76 -9.01
C GLY A 20 10.12 -6.16 -7.55
N THR A 21 10.15 -5.17 -6.66
CA THR A 21 9.93 -5.37 -5.22
C THR A 21 8.51 -4.97 -4.85
N GLU A 22 7.78 -5.88 -4.20
CA GLU A 22 6.46 -5.64 -3.62
C GLU A 22 6.58 -5.41 -2.11
N LEU A 23 5.85 -4.41 -1.61
CA LEU A 23 5.67 -4.15 -0.19
C LEU A 23 4.22 -4.49 0.18
N ILE A 24 4.03 -5.43 1.09
CA ILE A 24 2.71 -5.96 1.44
C ILE A 24 2.40 -5.66 2.91
N TRP A 25 1.30 -4.94 3.16
CA TRP A 25 0.81 -4.63 4.50
C TRP A 25 -0.46 -5.40 4.82
N ASN A 26 -0.49 -6.06 5.98
CA ASN A 26 -1.69 -6.73 6.50
C ASN A 26 -2.41 -5.79 7.46
N LEU A 27 -3.48 -5.14 6.98
CA LEU A 27 -4.17 -4.07 7.72
C LEU A 27 -5.21 -4.57 8.73
N GLY A 28 -5.49 -5.87 8.78
CA GLY A 28 -6.58 -6.40 9.61
C GLY A 28 -7.93 -5.75 9.27
N ASN A 29 -8.81 -5.62 10.26
CA ASN A 29 -10.11 -4.99 10.06
C ASN A 29 -10.00 -3.46 10.10
N LEU A 30 -10.67 -2.81 9.15
CA LEU A 30 -10.89 -1.36 9.13
C LEU A 30 -12.32 -1.08 9.61
N ALA A 31 -12.46 -0.21 10.60
CA ALA A 31 -13.77 0.23 11.06
C ALA A 31 -14.45 1.13 10.02
N SER A 32 -15.77 1.28 10.15
CA SER A 32 -16.53 2.16 9.25
C SER A 32 -16.01 3.59 9.34
N ARG A 33 -15.70 4.18 8.18
CA ARG A 33 -15.13 5.54 8.02
C ARG A 33 -13.75 5.74 8.66
N GLU A 34 -13.07 4.65 9.03
CA GLU A 34 -11.66 4.71 9.45
C GLU A 34 -10.76 5.06 8.26
N VAL A 35 -9.79 5.93 8.50
CA VAL A 35 -8.75 6.27 7.53
C VAL A 35 -7.40 5.91 8.12
N ARG A 36 -6.66 5.04 7.41
CA ARG A 36 -5.27 4.72 7.74
C ARG A 36 -4.36 5.21 6.62
N ILE A 37 -3.28 5.89 7.01
CA ILE A 37 -2.26 6.38 6.09
C ILE A 37 -0.99 5.57 6.34
N ILE A 38 -0.47 4.94 5.28
CA ILE A 38 0.79 4.20 5.35
C ILE A 38 1.85 5.03 4.65
N SER A 39 2.88 5.42 5.40
CA SER A 39 4.01 6.17 4.87
C SER A 39 5.27 5.32 4.90
N TYR A 40 6.01 5.29 3.80
CA TYR A 40 7.28 4.59 3.69
C TYR A 40 8.26 5.40 2.85
N LYS A 41 9.56 5.25 3.14
CA LYS A 41 10.62 5.91 2.39
C LYS A 41 11.09 4.99 1.27
N ILE A 42 11.16 5.52 0.06
CA ILE A 42 11.79 4.84 -1.08
C ILE A 42 13.16 5.47 -1.28
N LYS A 43 14.22 4.64 -1.33
CA LYS A 43 15.55 5.06 -1.78
C LYS A 43 15.75 4.55 -3.19
N SER A 44 15.76 5.45 -4.18
CA SER A 44 16.15 5.10 -5.55
C SER A 44 17.66 5.29 -5.70
N PRO A 45 18.43 4.28 -6.14
CA PRO A 45 19.85 4.45 -6.45
C PRO A 45 20.09 5.19 -7.79
N LEU A 46 19.05 5.41 -8.59
CA LEU A 46 19.13 6.01 -9.92
C LEU A 46 18.41 7.37 -9.93
N ALA A 47 19.07 8.39 -10.48
CA ALA A 47 18.49 9.69 -10.85
C ALA A 47 17.59 9.57 -12.09
N ALA A 48 16.78 8.51 -12.16
CA ALA A 48 15.91 8.20 -13.27
C ALA A 48 14.45 8.18 -12.81
N MET A 49 13.54 8.52 -13.73
CA MET A 49 12.11 8.47 -13.52
C MET A 49 11.67 7.08 -13.04
N VAL A 50 11.06 6.99 -11.86
CA VAL A 50 10.59 5.73 -11.29
C VAL A 50 9.07 5.63 -11.49
N LYS A 51 8.65 4.66 -12.31
CA LYS A 51 7.23 4.31 -12.45
C LYS A 51 6.86 3.23 -11.44
N LEU A 52 5.96 3.56 -10.51
CA LEU A 52 5.40 2.60 -9.56
C LEU A 52 4.19 1.92 -10.20
N LEU A 53 4.09 0.60 -10.04
CA LEU A 53 2.87 -0.12 -10.42
C LEU A 53 1.69 0.33 -9.51
N PRO A 54 0.45 0.27 -10.01
CA PRO A 54 -0.74 0.49 -9.19
C PRO A 54 -0.70 -0.32 -7.89
N ALA A 55 -0.95 0.34 -6.76
CA ALA A 55 -1.13 -0.32 -5.49
C ALA A 55 -2.42 -1.15 -5.54
N LYS A 56 -2.39 -2.36 -4.98
CA LYS A 56 -3.54 -3.27 -4.93
C LYS A 56 -3.97 -3.49 -3.49
N LEU A 57 -5.26 -3.30 -3.20
CA LEU A 57 -5.88 -3.68 -1.94
C LEU A 57 -6.80 -4.87 -2.17
N ASN A 58 -6.67 -5.89 -1.33
CA ASN A 58 -7.58 -7.04 -1.27
C ASN A 58 -8.31 -7.04 0.07
N PHE A 59 -9.63 -7.21 0.04
CA PHE A 59 -10.44 -7.32 1.25
C PHE A 59 -11.71 -8.13 0.99
N GLU A 60 -12.30 -8.64 2.06
CA GLU A 60 -13.60 -9.30 1.99
C GLU A 60 -14.72 -8.28 2.22
N LYS A 61 -15.73 -8.28 1.35
CA LYS A 61 -16.97 -7.51 1.50
C LYS A 61 -18.14 -8.49 1.58
N GLY A 62 -18.54 -8.83 2.81
CA GLY A 62 -19.56 -9.86 3.04
C GLY A 62 -18.96 -11.26 2.84
N LYS A 63 -19.34 -11.95 1.76
CA LYS A 63 -18.79 -13.27 1.35
C LYS A 63 -17.93 -13.20 0.07
N LYS A 64 -17.61 -11.98 -0.39
CA LYS A 64 -16.93 -11.76 -1.66
C LYS A 64 -15.54 -11.17 -1.42
N ASN A 65 -14.54 -11.75 -2.07
CA ASN A 65 -13.21 -11.15 -2.16
C ASN A 65 -13.22 -10.07 -3.23
N VAL A 66 -12.81 -8.86 -2.85
CA VAL A 66 -12.77 -7.68 -3.71
C VAL A 66 -11.34 -7.19 -3.81
N SER A 67 -10.93 -6.84 -5.02
CA SER A 67 -9.67 -6.13 -5.28
C SER A 67 -9.96 -4.73 -5.80
N VAL A 68 -9.25 -3.74 -5.29
CA VAL A 68 -9.22 -2.38 -5.84
C VAL A 68 -7.80 -1.95 -6.10
N PHE A 69 -7.61 -1.09 -7.10
CA PHE A 69 -6.30 -0.63 -7.54
C PHE A 69 -6.22 0.89 -7.48
N SER A 70 -5.05 1.43 -7.17
CA SER A 70 -4.79 2.86 -7.31
C SER A 70 -4.54 3.25 -8.76
N ASN A 71 -4.44 4.54 -9.02
CA ASN A 71 -3.79 5.03 -10.23
C ASN A 71 -2.28 4.73 -10.18
N GLN A 72 -1.65 4.76 -11.35
CA GLN A 72 -0.20 4.65 -11.46
C GLN A 72 0.47 5.92 -10.92
N ALA A 73 1.58 5.76 -10.18
CA ALA A 73 2.39 6.88 -9.74
C ALA A 73 3.71 6.91 -10.52
N VAL A 74 4.09 8.10 -10.97
CA VAL A 74 5.38 8.37 -11.60
C VAL A 74 6.12 9.36 -10.70
N LEU A 75 7.33 9.01 -10.31
CA LEU A 75 8.21 9.86 -9.53
C LEU A 75 9.28 10.41 -10.48
N GLU A 76 9.33 11.74 -10.57
CA GLU A 76 10.31 12.52 -11.33
C GLU A 76 11.37 13.12 -10.40
#